data_AF-A0A9W5YIB0-F1
#
_entry.id   AF-A0A9W5YIB0-F1
#
_cell.length_a   1.000
_cell.length_b   1.000
_cell.length_c   1.000
_cell.angle_alpha   90.00
_cell.angle_beta   90.00
_cell.angle_gamma   90.00
#
_symmetry.space_group_name_H-M   'P 1'
#
loop_
_entity.id
_entity.type
_entity.pdbx_description
1 polymer ?
#
loop_
_entity_poly.entity_id
_entity_poly.type
_entity_poly.pdbx_seq_one_letter_code
_entity_poly.pdbx_strand_id
1 'polypeptide(L)'
;MHEGSSPQTPTRKTPQSDLIRLFHYTYTTWRDSAAAIRQELIELSDRWSELGSQWTCPYSFTDEERKQHAKDYGEFEAVQSLKLWLKNSLNTNSDGWVPNEAWGTARDAHRAAYDEWIQTARGSEARGNDLTMAKAEKLWPFDAR
;
A
#
# COMPACT_ATOMS: atom_id res chain seq x y z
N MET A 1 -59.99 -18.87 -5.49
CA MET A 1 -59.29 -17.60 -5.76
C MET A 1 -57.95 -17.68 -5.04
N HIS A 2 -56.88 -17.65 -5.81
CA HIS A 2 -55.50 -17.79 -5.37
C HIS A 2 -55.02 -16.50 -4.70
N GLU A 3 -54.37 -16.59 -3.54
CA GLU A 3 -53.27 -15.69 -3.20
C GLU A 3 -52.08 -16.54 -2.79
N GLY A 4 -51.16 -16.73 -3.73
CA GLY A 4 -49.87 -17.34 -3.49
C GLY A 4 -48.96 -16.30 -2.85
N SER A 5 -48.58 -16.53 -1.60
CA SER A 5 -47.49 -15.79 -0.97
C SER A 5 -46.19 -16.10 -1.70
N SER A 6 -45.68 -15.14 -2.48
CA SER A 6 -44.35 -15.23 -3.05
C SER A 6 -43.30 -15.31 -1.93
N PRO A 7 -42.35 -16.26 -1.99
CA PRO A 7 -41.22 -16.27 -1.08
C PRO A 7 -40.39 -15.00 -1.31
N GLN A 8 -40.23 -14.19 -0.27
CA GLN A 8 -39.29 -13.08 -0.29
C GLN A 8 -37.88 -13.67 -0.45
N THR A 9 -37.30 -13.50 -1.62
CA THR A 9 -35.88 -13.80 -1.85
C THR A 9 -35.06 -12.95 -0.88
N PRO A 10 -34.17 -13.54 -0.06
CA PRO A 10 -33.30 -12.76 0.80
C PRO A 10 -32.51 -11.81 -0.07
N THR A 11 -32.61 -10.51 0.22
CA THR A 11 -31.84 -9.46 -0.43
C THR A 11 -30.37 -9.85 -0.39
N ARG A 12 -29.78 -10.12 -1.56
CA ARG A 12 -28.36 -10.41 -1.71
C ARG A 12 -27.60 -9.18 -1.25
N LYS A 13 -27.08 -9.21 -0.02
CA LYS A 13 -26.07 -8.23 0.42
C LYS A 13 -24.94 -8.30 -0.60
N THR A 14 -24.69 -7.20 -1.30
CA THR A 14 -23.54 -7.06 -2.18
C THR A 14 -22.28 -7.43 -1.40
N PRO A 15 -21.32 -8.16 -2.01
CA PRO A 15 -20.06 -8.44 -1.34
C PRO A 15 -19.46 -7.12 -0.86
N GLN A 16 -19.20 -7.03 0.43
CA GLN A 16 -18.48 -5.91 1.02
C GLN A 16 -17.14 -5.81 0.28
N SER A 17 -16.76 -4.62 -0.18
CA SER A 17 -15.57 -4.38 -1.02
C SER A 17 -14.31 -5.04 -0.47
N ASP A 18 -14.19 -5.12 0.84
CA ASP A 18 -13.04 -5.62 1.58
C ASP A 18 -12.78 -7.11 1.35
N LEU A 19 -13.85 -7.91 1.25
CA LEU A 19 -13.71 -9.33 0.91
C LEU A 19 -13.14 -9.49 -0.49
N ILE A 20 -13.51 -8.62 -1.44
CA ILE A 20 -12.97 -8.66 -2.81
C ILE A 20 -11.50 -8.23 -2.82
N ARG A 21 -11.14 -7.21 -2.03
CA ARG A 21 -9.75 -6.72 -1.94
C ARG A 21 -8.79 -7.79 -1.46
N LEU A 22 -9.15 -8.58 -0.44
CA LEU A 22 -8.26 -9.66 0.04
C LEU A 22 -7.90 -10.65 -1.09
N PHE A 23 -8.88 -11.08 -1.90
CA PHE A 23 -8.63 -11.97 -3.04
C PHE A 23 -7.88 -11.28 -4.18
N HIS A 24 -7.98 -9.96 -4.32
CA HIS A 24 -7.18 -9.21 -5.28
C HIS A 24 -5.69 -9.28 -4.92
N TYR A 25 -5.35 -9.11 -3.64
CA TYR A 25 -3.95 -9.06 -3.22
C TYR A 25 -3.27 -10.43 -3.17
N THR A 26 -4.01 -11.54 -3.00
CA THR A 26 -3.38 -12.88 -2.89
C THR A 26 -2.56 -13.27 -4.12
N TYR A 27 -2.97 -12.85 -5.33
CA TYR A 27 -2.22 -13.10 -6.56
C TYR A 27 -1.27 -11.97 -6.97
N THR A 28 -1.33 -10.81 -6.30
CA THR A 28 -0.46 -9.67 -6.57
C THR A 28 0.54 -9.40 -5.45
N THR A 29 0.61 -10.23 -4.40
CA THR A 29 1.56 -10.10 -3.27
C THR A 29 3.00 -9.81 -3.66
N TRP A 30 3.50 -10.43 -4.73
CA TRP A 30 4.86 -10.22 -5.23
C TRP A 30 5.08 -8.78 -5.74
N ARG A 31 4.00 -8.07 -6.12
CA ARG A 31 3.99 -6.69 -6.58
C ARG A 31 3.52 -5.72 -5.49
N ASP A 32 2.44 -6.07 -4.81
CA ASP A 32 1.67 -5.21 -3.89
C ASP A 32 2.03 -5.43 -2.41
N SER A 33 2.96 -6.37 -2.12
CA SER A 33 3.53 -6.73 -0.81
C SER A 33 2.62 -7.50 0.15
N ALA A 34 3.24 -8.31 1.01
CA ALA A 34 2.60 -8.95 2.16
C ALA A 34 2.04 -7.93 3.19
N ALA A 35 2.60 -6.71 3.23
CA ALA A 35 2.10 -5.66 4.10
C ALA A 35 0.65 -5.27 3.73
N ALA A 36 0.31 -5.17 2.43
CA ALA A 36 -1.05 -4.88 1.98
C ALA A 36 -2.04 -5.99 2.39
N ILE A 37 -1.67 -7.26 2.23
CA ILE A 37 -2.54 -8.36 2.68
C ILE A 37 -2.81 -8.31 4.18
N ARG A 38 -1.77 -8.03 4.99
CA ARG A 38 -1.95 -7.96 6.43
C ARG A 38 -2.91 -6.82 6.82
N GLN A 39 -2.85 -5.69 6.13
CA GLN A 39 -3.80 -4.59 6.31
C GLN A 39 -5.24 -5.03 5.96
N GLU A 40 -5.46 -5.69 4.83
CA GLU A 40 -6.78 -6.22 4.46
C GLU A 40 -7.32 -7.25 5.47
N LEU A 41 -6.45 -8.12 6.01
CA LEU A 41 -6.85 -9.10 7.03
C LEU A 41 -7.24 -8.45 8.36
N ILE A 42 -6.57 -7.36 8.73
CA ILE A 42 -6.93 -6.56 9.91
C ILE A 42 -8.28 -5.89 9.70
N GLU A 43 -8.47 -5.19 8.57
CA GLU A 43 -9.75 -4.57 8.21
C GLU A 43 -10.90 -5.60 8.16
N LEU A 44 -10.63 -6.79 7.61
CA LEU A 44 -11.58 -7.90 7.59
C LEU A 44 -11.93 -8.41 9.00
N SER A 45 -10.94 -8.52 9.89
CA SER A 45 -11.16 -8.94 11.27
C SER A 45 -12.07 -7.95 12.01
N ASP A 46 -11.83 -6.65 11.82
CA ASP A 46 -12.60 -5.57 12.46
C ASP A 46 -14.07 -5.54 11.99
N ARG A 47 -14.29 -5.81 10.70
CA ARG A 47 -15.62 -5.80 10.07
C ARG A 47 -16.29 -7.17 10.03
N TRP A 48 -15.72 -8.17 10.68
CA TRP A 48 -16.20 -9.55 10.58
C TRP A 48 -17.68 -9.71 10.99
N SER A 49 -18.11 -8.97 12.02
CA SER A 49 -19.50 -8.98 12.50
C SER A 49 -20.50 -8.45 11.46
N GLU A 50 -20.07 -7.53 10.59
CA GLU A 50 -20.88 -6.92 9.53
C GLU A 50 -21.19 -7.91 8.40
N LEU A 51 -20.34 -8.94 8.24
CA LEU A 51 -20.49 -9.98 7.23
C LEU A 51 -21.67 -10.92 7.51
N GLY A 52 -22.35 -10.77 8.66
CA GLY A 52 -23.47 -11.63 9.06
C GLY A 52 -23.04 -13.06 9.35
N SER A 53 -21.76 -13.27 9.68
CA SER A 53 -21.24 -14.58 10.05
C SER A 53 -21.66 -14.92 11.48
N GLN A 54 -22.23 -16.11 11.65
CA GLN A 54 -22.52 -16.71 12.95
C GLN A 54 -21.27 -17.29 13.63
N TRP A 55 -20.12 -17.21 12.97
CA TRP A 55 -18.85 -17.78 13.40
C TRP A 55 -17.89 -16.69 13.86
N THR A 56 -17.01 -17.04 14.80
CA THR A 56 -15.88 -16.19 15.20
C THR A 56 -14.94 -15.98 14.01
N CYS A 57 -14.35 -14.78 13.89
CA CYS A 57 -13.34 -14.51 12.88
C CYS A 57 -12.14 -15.46 13.07
N PRO A 58 -11.65 -16.14 12.02
CA PRO A 58 -10.46 -16.98 12.14
C PRO A 58 -9.17 -16.17 12.31
N TYR A 59 -9.21 -14.87 12.04
CA TYR A 59 -8.09 -13.95 12.20
C TYR A 59 -8.30 -13.08 13.43
N SER A 60 -7.35 -13.11 14.36
CA SER A 60 -7.26 -12.20 15.49
C SER A 60 -5.84 -11.65 15.57
N PHE A 61 -5.74 -10.38 15.96
CA PHE A 61 -4.48 -9.67 16.09
C PHE A 61 -4.45 -9.00 17.46
N THR A 62 -3.34 -9.10 18.18
CA THR A 62 -3.17 -8.37 19.44
C THR A 62 -2.98 -6.87 19.18
N ASP A 63 -3.15 -6.06 20.23
CA ASP A 63 -2.93 -4.61 20.12
C ASP A 63 -1.48 -4.29 19.75
N GLU A 64 -0.51 -5.06 20.25
CA GLU A 64 0.90 -4.95 19.87
C GLU A 64 1.12 -5.26 18.39
N GLU A 65 0.51 -6.34 17.88
CA GLU A 65 0.61 -6.71 16.47
C GLU A 65 0.01 -5.64 15.55
N ARG A 66 -1.12 -5.05 15.95
CA ARG A 66 -1.78 -3.96 15.22
C ARG A 66 -0.92 -2.71 15.22
N LYS A 67 -0.36 -2.33 16.37
CA LYS A 67 0.51 -1.17 16.50
C LYS A 67 1.79 -1.32 15.68
N GLN A 68 2.41 -2.50 15.72
CA GLN A 68 3.58 -2.79 14.91
C GLN A 68 3.23 -2.75 13.42
N HIS A 69 2.12 -3.36 13.02
CA HIS A 69 1.67 -3.33 11.64
C HIS A 69 1.39 -1.91 11.14
N ALA A 70 0.71 -1.07 11.92
CA ALA A 70 0.44 0.31 11.52
C ALA A 70 1.74 1.10 11.23
N LYS A 71 2.80 0.87 12.02
CA LYS A 71 4.11 1.47 11.77
C LYS A 71 4.73 0.93 10.47
N ASP A 72 4.79 -0.39 10.33
CA ASP A 72 5.43 -1.04 9.17
C ASP A 72 4.67 -0.74 7.86
N TYR A 73 3.34 -0.66 7.94
CA TYR A 73 2.47 -0.32 6.82
C TYR A 73 2.68 1.13 6.38
N GLY A 74 2.80 2.07 7.32
CA GLY A 74 3.14 3.46 6.99
C GLY A 74 4.52 3.61 6.33
N GLU A 75 5.54 2.86 6.79
CA GLU A 75 6.85 2.81 6.11
C GLU A 75 6.71 2.21 4.70
N PHE A 76 5.92 1.16 4.54
CA PHE A 76 5.65 0.53 3.25
C PHE A 76 4.96 1.50 2.26
N GLU A 77 3.90 2.20 2.68
CA GLU A 77 3.18 3.18 1.86
C GLU A 77 4.09 4.33 1.42
N ALA A 78 4.99 4.79 2.29
CA ALA A 78 5.98 5.80 1.95
C ALA A 78 6.93 5.31 0.83
N VAL A 79 7.41 4.06 0.90
CA VAL A 79 8.22 3.46 -0.17
C VAL A 79 7.45 3.32 -1.47
N GLN A 80 6.19 2.88 -1.43
CA GLN A 80 5.37 2.74 -2.64
C GLN A 80 5.13 4.09 -3.31
N SER A 81 4.84 5.13 -2.52
CA SER A 81 4.66 6.49 -3.00
C SER A 81 5.94 7.03 -3.65
N LEU A 82 7.10 6.80 -3.02
CA LEU A 82 8.41 7.16 -3.56
C LEU A 82 8.68 6.43 -4.90
N LYS A 83 8.40 5.13 -4.99
CA LYS A 83 8.56 4.36 -6.23
C LYS A 83 7.68 4.89 -7.36
N LEU A 84 6.42 5.22 -7.07
CA LEU A 84 5.51 5.80 -8.05
C LEU A 84 6.02 7.15 -8.55
N TRP A 85 6.46 8.01 -7.63
CA TRP A 85 7.05 9.30 -7.98
C TRP A 85 8.31 9.12 -8.84
N LEU A 86 9.24 8.24 -8.46
CA LEU A 86 10.45 7.96 -9.24
C LEU A 86 10.16 7.47 -10.66
N LYS A 87 9.19 6.57 -10.82
CA LYS A 87 8.77 6.11 -12.15
C LYS A 87 8.32 7.26 -13.04
N ASN A 88 7.55 8.19 -12.48
CA ASN A 88 7.08 9.37 -13.20
C ASN A 88 8.22 10.35 -13.48
N SER A 89 9.05 10.65 -12.48
CA SER A 89 10.16 11.62 -12.59
C SER A 89 11.25 11.16 -13.55
N LEU A 90 11.53 9.86 -13.60
CA LEU A 90 12.55 9.27 -14.48
C LEU A 90 11.98 8.79 -15.82
N ASN A 91 10.67 8.96 -16.04
CA ASN A 91 9.94 8.46 -17.20
C ASN A 91 10.26 6.98 -17.50
N THR A 92 10.21 6.14 -16.46
CA THR A 92 10.53 4.71 -16.54
C THR A 92 9.38 3.83 -16.07
N ASN A 93 9.41 2.57 -16.48
CA ASN A 93 8.43 1.57 -16.04
C ASN A 93 8.88 0.90 -14.72
N SER A 94 8.21 -0.17 -14.29
CA SER A 94 8.60 -0.91 -13.08
C SER A 94 9.97 -1.57 -13.16
N ASP A 95 10.48 -1.78 -14.37
CA ASP A 95 11.68 -2.57 -14.60
C ASP A 95 12.94 -1.70 -14.63
N GLY A 96 12.77 -0.37 -14.68
CA GLY A 96 13.86 0.60 -14.54
C GLY A 96 14.85 0.61 -15.70
N TRP A 97 14.53 -0.05 -16.81
CA TRP A 97 15.45 -0.17 -17.95
C TRP A 97 15.68 1.18 -18.66
N VAL A 98 16.94 1.45 -18.97
CA VAL A 98 17.38 2.63 -19.71
C VAL A 98 18.32 2.18 -20.84
N PRO A 99 18.11 2.61 -22.09
CA PRO A 99 19.06 2.38 -23.19
C PRO A 99 20.44 2.97 -22.88
N ASN A 100 21.52 2.30 -23.32
CA ASN A 100 22.90 2.74 -23.03
C ASN A 100 23.18 4.19 -23.47
N GLU A 101 22.61 4.59 -24.59
CA GLU A 101 22.72 5.90 -25.21
C GLU A 101 22.08 7.00 -24.34
N ALA A 102 21.07 6.63 -23.54
CA ALA A 102 20.36 7.52 -22.62
C ALA A 102 20.87 7.44 -21.17
N TRP A 103 21.86 6.59 -20.89
CA TRP A 103 22.37 6.34 -19.54
C TRP A 103 22.88 7.60 -18.84
N GLY A 104 23.59 8.47 -19.57
CA GLY A 104 24.08 9.74 -19.03
C GLY A 104 22.94 10.62 -18.51
N THR A 105 21.91 10.83 -19.34
CA THR A 105 20.72 11.60 -18.99
C THR A 105 19.95 10.97 -17.82
N ALA A 106 19.79 9.65 -17.81
CA ALA A 106 19.12 8.96 -16.72
C ALA A 106 19.86 9.10 -15.39
N ARG A 107 21.20 9.07 -15.40
CA ARG A 107 22.02 9.29 -14.20
C ARG A 107 21.86 10.72 -13.67
N ASP A 108 21.81 11.70 -14.56
CA ASP A 108 21.63 13.11 -14.18
C ASP A 108 20.22 13.34 -13.62
N ALA A 109 19.19 12.76 -14.23
CA ALA A 109 17.81 12.78 -13.73
C ALA A 109 17.67 12.06 -12.38
N HIS A 110 18.34 10.91 -12.19
CA HIS A 110 18.39 10.21 -10.91
C HIS A 110 18.98 11.10 -9.81
N ARG A 111 20.10 11.77 -10.09
CA ARG A 111 20.74 12.67 -9.11
C ARG A 111 19.82 13.84 -8.75
N ALA A 112 19.20 14.46 -9.74
CA ALA A 112 18.23 15.53 -9.51
C ALA A 112 17.03 15.05 -8.66
N ALA A 113 16.52 13.85 -8.92
CA ALA A 113 15.45 13.26 -8.13
C ALA A 113 15.88 12.98 -6.68
N TYR A 114 17.09 12.47 -6.46
CA TYR A 114 17.62 12.29 -5.11
C TYR A 114 17.73 13.63 -4.37
N ASP A 115 18.29 14.66 -5.01
CA ASP A 115 18.43 15.98 -4.42
C ASP A 115 17.06 16.58 -4.05
N GLU A 116 16.06 16.47 -4.94
CA GLU A 116 14.68 16.92 -4.68
C GLU A 116 14.05 16.17 -3.49
N TRP A 117 14.24 14.86 -3.41
CA TRP A 117 13.74 14.03 -2.31
C TRP A 117 14.33 14.46 -0.97
N ILE A 118 15.65 14.66 -0.91
CA ILE A 118 16.34 15.10 0.31
C ILE A 118 15.93 16.54 0.69
N GLN A 119 15.77 17.45 -0.28
CA GLN A 119 15.26 18.80 0.01
C GLN A 119 13.82 18.76 0.54
N THR A 120 12.97 17.90 -0.02
CA THR A 120 11.60 17.71 0.46
C THR A 120 11.59 17.21 1.91
N ALA A 121 12.44 16.24 2.23
CA ALA A 121 12.60 15.73 3.58
C ALA A 121 13.10 16.79 4.55
N ARG A 122 14.09 17.60 4.16
CA ARG A 122 14.57 18.72 4.98
C ARG A 122 13.47 19.73 5.27
N GLY A 123 12.67 20.09 4.28
CA GLY A 123 11.55 21.01 4.44
C GLY A 123 10.43 20.43 5.32
N SER A 124 10.18 19.12 5.21
CA SER A 124 9.24 18.39 6.06
C SER A 124 9.70 18.35 7.52
N GLU A 125 10.97 18.02 7.78
CA GLU A 125 11.58 18.00 9.10
C GLU A 125 11.54 19.37 9.79
N ALA A 126 11.85 20.44 9.05
CA ALA A 126 11.77 21.81 9.56
C ALA A 126 10.35 22.22 10.00
N ARG A 127 9.31 21.57 9.46
CA ARG A 127 7.90 21.76 9.85
C ARG A 127 7.46 20.83 11.00
N GLY A 128 8.34 19.97 11.51
CA GLY A 128 8.03 19.02 12.57
C GLY A 128 7.25 17.79 12.09
N ASN A 129 7.27 17.48 10.80
CA ASN A 129 6.63 16.30 10.23
C ASN A 129 7.53 15.05 10.35
N ASP A 130 6.94 13.87 10.15
CA ASP A 130 7.60 12.56 10.34
C ASP A 130 8.68 12.21 9.28
N LEU A 131 8.62 12.79 8.07
CA LEU A 131 9.66 12.59 7.07
C LEU A 131 10.88 13.47 7.40
N THR A 132 11.91 12.86 7.98
CA THR A 132 13.22 13.46 8.27
C THR A 132 14.24 13.15 7.18
N MET A 133 15.36 13.89 7.14
CA MET A 133 16.46 13.55 6.21
C MET A 133 16.98 12.13 6.42
N ALA A 134 17.17 11.70 7.69
CA ALA A 134 17.64 10.35 8.00
C ALA A 134 16.66 9.26 7.54
N LYS A 135 15.34 9.52 7.67
CA LYS A 135 14.31 8.60 7.16
C LYS A 135 14.31 8.57 5.64
N ALA A 136 14.44 9.72 4.99
CA ALA A 136 14.49 9.84 3.54
C ALA A 136 15.68 9.07 2.94
N GLU A 137 16.85 9.13 3.57
CA GLU A 137 18.03 8.33 3.21
C GLU A 137 17.79 6.83 3.33
N LYS A 138 17.11 6.39 4.40
CA LYS A 138 16.77 4.97 4.60
C LYS A 138 15.76 4.46 3.56
N LEU A 139 14.82 5.31 3.13
CA LEU A 139 13.77 4.95 2.18
C LEU A 139 14.25 4.97 0.73
N TRP A 140 15.37 5.62 0.43
CA TRP A 140 15.89 5.71 -0.94
C TRP A 140 16.29 4.32 -1.46
N PRO A 141 15.76 3.87 -2.62
CA PRO A 141 15.89 2.48 -3.04
C PRO A 141 17.19 2.16 -3.81
N PHE A 142 18.08 3.13 -4.02
CA PHE A 142 19.31 2.96 -4.80
C PHE A 142 20.56 3.21 -3.94
N ASP A 143 21.58 2.37 -4.11
CA ASP A 143 22.86 2.56 -3.41
C ASP A 143 23.67 3.73 -3.97
N ALA A 144 23.48 4.03 -5.26
CA ALA A 144 24.07 5.20 -5.89
C ALA A 144 23.30 6.46 -5.48
N ARG A 145 24.02 7.46 -4.98
CA ARG A 145 23.51 8.78 -4.59
C ARG A 145 24.01 9.85 -5.57
#